data_AF-A0A3G6MWQ4-F1
#
_entry.id   AF-A0A3G6MWQ4-F1
#
_cell.length_a   1.000
_cell.length_b   1.000
_cell.length_c   1.000
_cell.angle_alpha   90.00
_cell.angle_beta   90.00
_cell.angle_gamma   90.00
#
_symmetry.space_group_name_H-M   'P 1'
#
loop_
_entity.id
_entity.type
_entity.pdbx_description
1 polymer ?
#
loop_
_entity_poly.entity_id
_entity_poly.type
_entity_poly.pdbx_seq_one_letter_code
_entity_poly.pdbx_strand_id
1 'polypeptide(L)'
;MISIKIDQKPTSVSIRYNGYYKIVLLLAIIKYCGYAKKANLELLHLVFWSLRSDDNYQILFDVAKQQRNTLVPWTFEHGIDEVLSLGFINSFLDKVIVSQTLEIKITAKGEEIVNSINQFELFTDEIEKIKALGIIPKARLHRANNNWTLI
;
A
#
# COMPACT_ATOMS: atom_id res chain seq x y z
N MET A 1 52.00 -7.38 -6.73
CA MET A 1 50.91 -7.23 -5.75
C MET A 1 49.63 -7.03 -6.55
N ILE A 2 48.69 -7.99 -6.51
CA ILE A 2 47.47 -7.90 -7.32
C ILE A 2 46.50 -6.93 -6.62
N SER A 3 46.14 -5.85 -7.29
CA SER A 3 45.12 -4.91 -6.82
C SER A 3 43.75 -5.41 -7.25
N ILE A 4 42.97 -5.94 -6.32
CA ILE A 4 41.57 -6.28 -6.54
C ILE A 4 40.76 -5.03 -6.21
N LYS A 5 40.23 -4.38 -7.25
CA LYS A 5 39.20 -3.33 -7.09
C LYS A 5 37.84 -3.96 -7.29
N ILE A 6 37.08 -4.08 -6.20
CA ILE A 6 35.68 -4.52 -6.25
C ILE A 6 34.85 -3.29 -6.58
N ASP A 7 34.42 -3.20 -7.84
CA ASP A 7 33.49 -2.17 -8.30
C ASP A 7 32.06 -2.68 -8.11
N GLN A 8 31.42 -2.33 -6.98
CA GLN A 8 30.01 -2.61 -6.79
C GLN A 8 29.21 -1.63 -7.65
N LYS A 9 28.79 -2.08 -8.83
CA LYS A 9 27.91 -1.29 -9.70
C LYS A 9 26.62 -0.93 -8.93
N PRO A 10 26.19 0.35 -8.92
CA PRO A 10 24.90 0.71 -8.36
C PRO A 10 23.80 0.00 -9.14
N THR A 11 23.10 -0.94 -8.52
CA THR A 11 21.91 -1.54 -9.11
C THR A 11 20.77 -0.53 -9.02
N SER A 12 20.44 0.08 -10.16
CA SER A 12 19.25 0.90 -10.38
C SER A 12 17.99 0.03 -10.37
N VAL A 13 17.66 -0.59 -9.24
CA VAL A 13 16.33 -1.17 -9.06
C VAL A 13 15.36 0.00 -8.94
N SER A 14 14.37 0.06 -9.83
CA SER A 14 13.33 1.09 -9.74
C SER A 14 12.78 1.11 -8.31
N ILE A 15 12.62 2.32 -7.74
CA ILE A 15 12.21 2.49 -6.34
C ILE A 15 10.91 1.73 -6.03
N ARG A 16 10.06 1.55 -7.04
CA ARG A 16 8.83 0.74 -6.98
C ARG A 16 9.06 -0.73 -6.64
N TYR A 17 10.23 -1.31 -6.85
CA TYR A 17 10.54 -2.70 -6.46
C TYR A 17 11.30 -2.78 -5.13
N ASN A 18 11.65 -1.65 -4.52
CA ASN A 18 12.35 -1.64 -3.24
C ASN A 18 11.37 -2.01 -2.11
N GLY A 19 11.67 -3.08 -1.36
CA GLY A 19 10.83 -3.53 -0.25
C GLY A 19 10.65 -2.48 0.85
N TYR A 20 11.66 -1.64 1.12
CA TYR A 20 11.57 -0.54 2.08
C TYR A 20 10.71 0.62 1.57
N TYR A 21 10.69 0.86 0.26
CA TYR A 21 9.76 1.82 -0.30
C TYR A 21 8.32 1.31 -0.16
N LYS A 22 8.08 0.05 -0.51
CA LYS A 22 6.74 -0.56 -0.40
C LYS A 22 6.25 -0.69 1.04
N ILE A 23 7.11 -0.97 2.02
CA ILE A 23 6.67 -1.03 3.42
C ILE A 23 6.16 0.33 3.89
N VAL A 24 6.81 1.43 3.48
CA VAL A 24 6.35 2.78 3.78
C VAL A 24 4.96 3.03 3.21
N LEU A 25 4.77 2.74 1.93
CA LEU A 25 3.46 2.88 1.28
C LEU A 25 2.43 1.99 1.95
N LEU A 26 2.78 0.73 2.28
CA LEU A 26 1.89 -0.20 2.97
C LEU A 26 1.41 0.36 4.31
N LEU A 27 2.33 0.90 5.13
CA LEU A 27 1.99 1.50 6.41
C LEU A 27 1.08 2.71 6.24
N ALA A 28 1.35 3.56 5.25
CA ALA A 28 0.48 4.69 4.91
C ALA A 28 -0.92 4.23 4.47
N ILE A 29 -1.02 3.21 3.61
CA ILE A 29 -2.30 2.63 3.16
C ILE A 29 -3.11 2.14 4.35
N ILE A 30 -2.51 1.36 5.26
CA ILE A 30 -3.20 0.86 6.45
C ILE A 30 -3.67 2.01 7.34
N LYS A 31 -2.82 3.03 7.53
CA LYS A 31 -3.11 4.18 8.40
C LYS A 31 -4.26 5.04 7.87
N TYR A 32 -4.25 5.36 6.58
CA TYR A 32 -5.15 6.37 6.00
C TYR A 32 -6.36 5.76 5.28
N CYS A 33 -6.21 4.58 4.67
CA CYS A 33 -7.30 3.92 3.94
C CYS A 33 -8.01 2.83 4.75
N GLY A 34 -7.32 2.24 5.73
CA GLY A 34 -7.86 1.20 6.60
C GLY A 34 -8.80 1.74 7.69
N TYR A 35 -9.86 0.99 8.00
CA TYR A 35 -10.71 1.31 9.14
C TYR A 35 -10.03 0.90 10.45
N ALA A 36 -10.02 1.78 11.46
CA ALA A 36 -9.32 1.57 12.73
C ALA A 36 -7.85 1.16 12.56
N LYS A 37 -7.19 1.68 11.50
CA LYS A 37 -5.82 1.36 11.09
C LYS A 37 -5.59 -0.13 10.83
N LYS A 38 -6.58 -0.77 10.21
CA LYS A 38 -6.56 -2.16 9.77
C LYS A 38 -6.99 -2.26 8.32
N ALA A 39 -6.39 -3.19 7.57
CA ALA A 39 -6.71 -3.44 6.18
C ALA A 39 -6.76 -4.94 5.87
N ASN A 40 -7.67 -5.34 4.98
CA ASN A 40 -7.61 -6.67 4.35
C ASN A 40 -6.68 -6.63 3.13
N LEU A 41 -6.26 -7.80 2.65
CA LEU A 41 -5.37 -7.91 1.48
C LEU A 41 -5.95 -7.24 0.22
N GLU A 42 -7.27 -7.31 0.02
CA GLU A 42 -7.95 -6.68 -1.11
C GLU A 42 -7.71 -5.16 -1.13
N LEU A 43 -7.95 -4.46 -0.02
CA LEU A 43 -7.67 -3.02 0.08
C LEU A 43 -6.20 -2.71 -0.20
N LEU A 44 -5.28 -3.49 0.38
CA LEU A 44 -3.85 -3.26 0.20
C LEU A 44 -3.45 -3.34 -1.26
N HIS A 45 -3.84 -4.42 -1.95
CA HIS A 45 -3.49 -4.59 -3.34
C HIS A 45 -4.17 -3.57 -4.26
N LEU A 46 -5.44 -3.23 -4.01
CA LEU A 46 -6.15 -2.23 -4.81
C LEU A 46 -5.48 -0.86 -4.72
N VAL A 47 -5.08 -0.44 -3.52
CA VAL A 47 -4.40 0.85 -3.38
C VAL A 47 -3.03 0.80 -4.06
N PHE A 48 -2.24 -0.27 -3.91
CA PHE A 48 -0.99 -0.43 -4.66
C PHE A 48 -1.20 -0.39 -6.19
N TRP A 49 -2.20 -1.10 -6.70
CA TRP A 49 -2.56 -1.08 -8.12
C TRP A 49 -2.93 0.33 -8.60
N SER A 50 -3.68 1.08 -7.78
CA SER A 50 -4.08 2.45 -8.07
C SER A 50 -2.89 3.40 -8.19
N LEU A 51 -1.82 3.18 -7.43
CA LEU A 51 -0.63 4.03 -7.46
C LEU A 51 0.26 3.79 -8.70
N ARG A 52 -0.07 2.83 -9.57
CA ARG A 52 0.74 2.51 -10.77
C ARG A 52 0.54 3.49 -11.93
N SER A 53 -0.62 4.14 -12.01
CA SER A 53 -0.93 5.15 -13.02
C SER A 53 -2.01 6.11 -12.51
N ASP A 54 -2.05 7.31 -13.08
CA ASP A 54 -3.08 8.29 -12.70
C ASP A 54 -4.49 7.82 -13.08
N ASP A 55 -4.63 7.06 -14.18
CA ASP A 55 -5.91 6.45 -14.55
C ASP A 55 -6.41 5.48 -13.49
N ASN A 56 -5.56 4.54 -13.03
CA ASN A 56 -5.94 3.60 -11.97
C ASN A 56 -6.24 4.32 -10.66
N TYR A 57 -5.47 5.37 -10.36
CA TYR A 57 -5.70 6.22 -9.20
C TYR A 57 -7.08 6.86 -9.26
N GLN A 58 -7.44 7.48 -10.38
CA GLN A 58 -8.74 8.13 -10.54
C GLN A 58 -9.90 7.15 -10.36
N ILE A 59 -9.79 5.94 -10.89
CA ILE A 59 -10.81 4.89 -10.72
C ILE A 59 -11.03 4.58 -9.23
N LEU A 60 -9.96 4.34 -8.47
CA LEU A 60 -10.08 4.05 -7.05
C LEU A 60 -10.53 5.29 -6.25
N PHE A 61 -10.08 6.47 -6.64
CA PHE A 61 -10.48 7.74 -6.03
C PHE A 61 -11.98 7.96 -6.19
N ASP A 62 -12.54 7.78 -7.38
CA ASP A 62 -13.98 7.91 -7.64
C ASP A 62 -14.79 6.90 -6.81
N VAL A 63 -14.29 5.66 -6.68
CA VAL A 63 -14.89 4.65 -5.79
C VAL A 63 -14.82 5.10 -4.33
N ALA A 64 -13.68 5.62 -3.87
CA ALA A 64 -13.50 6.13 -2.52
C ALA A 64 -14.43 7.32 -2.23
N LYS A 65 -14.66 8.20 -3.21
CA LYS A 65 -15.57 9.36 -3.13
C LYS A 65 -17.02 9.06 -3.48
N GLN A 66 -17.36 7.80 -3.76
CA GLN A 66 -18.72 7.36 -4.13
C GLN A 66 -19.25 7.99 -5.43
N GLN A 67 -18.34 8.46 -6.29
CA GLN A 67 -18.63 8.94 -7.64
C GLN A 67 -18.67 7.79 -8.64
N ARG A 68 -18.10 6.64 -8.27
CA ARG A 68 -18.12 5.38 -9.02
C ARG A 68 -18.47 4.21 -8.11
N ASN A 69 -19.18 3.21 -8.64
CA ASN A 69 -19.59 2.01 -7.93
C ASN A 69 -19.04 0.71 -8.55
N THR A 70 -18.17 0.81 -9.55
CA THR A 70 -17.53 -0.29 -10.28
C THR A 70 -16.02 -0.17 -10.22
N LEU A 71 -15.31 -1.28 -10.40
CA LEU A 71 -13.88 -1.29 -10.68
C LEU A 71 -13.63 -1.73 -12.14
N VAL A 72 -12.40 -1.59 -12.59
CA VAL A 72 -11.91 -2.23 -13.81
C VAL A 72 -11.11 -3.47 -13.43
N PRO A 73 -10.83 -4.39 -14.37
CA PRO A 73 -9.89 -5.48 -14.10
C PRO A 73 -8.57 -4.95 -13.56
N TRP A 74 -8.14 -5.47 -12.42
CA TRP A 74 -6.94 -5.06 -11.72
C TRP A 74 -6.08 -6.27 -11.37
N THR A 75 -4.82 -6.04 -11.05
CA THR A 75 -3.84 -7.10 -10.77
C THR A 75 -3.30 -6.96 -9.37
N PHE A 76 -2.95 -8.09 -8.75
CA PHE A 76 -2.24 -8.08 -7.47
C PHE A 76 -0.91 -7.33 -7.55
N GLU A 77 -0.54 -6.76 -6.41
CA GLU A 77 0.79 -6.19 -6.21
C GLU A 77 1.82 -7.29 -6.06
N HIS A 78 2.84 -7.25 -6.91
CA HIS A 78 3.92 -8.23 -6.88
C HIS A 78 4.82 -8.01 -5.66
N GLY A 79 5.14 -9.10 -4.98
CA GLY A 79 6.00 -9.11 -3.81
C GLY A 79 5.43 -8.41 -2.58
N ILE A 80 4.09 -8.39 -2.45
CA ILE A 80 3.45 -7.89 -1.23
C ILE A 80 3.77 -8.78 -0.03
N ASP A 81 4.02 -10.06 -0.27
CA ASP A 81 4.29 -11.08 0.73
C ASP A 81 5.65 -10.88 1.38
N GLU A 82 6.70 -10.52 0.63
CA GLU A 82 7.97 -10.13 1.23
C GLU A 82 7.84 -8.83 2.01
N VAL A 83 7.06 -7.85 1.52
CA VAL A 83 6.82 -6.58 2.22
C VAL A 83 6.07 -6.82 3.53
N LEU A 84 5.04 -7.66 3.52
CA LEU A 84 4.32 -8.05 4.72
C LEU A 84 5.23 -8.79 5.70
N SER A 85 6.05 -9.72 5.20
CA SER A 85 7.03 -10.44 6.01
C SER A 85 8.02 -9.49 6.68
N LEU A 86 8.56 -8.52 5.93
CA LEU A 86 9.41 -7.46 6.48
C LEU A 86 8.67 -6.66 7.57
N GLY A 87 7.41 -6.29 7.33
CA GLY A 87 6.60 -5.56 8.31
C GLY A 87 6.36 -6.34 9.60
N PHE A 88 6.09 -7.64 9.51
CA PHE A 88 5.91 -8.52 10.67
C PHE A 88 7.23 -8.74 11.42
N ILE A 89 8.32 -9.06 10.72
CA ILE A 89 9.66 -9.29 11.33
C ILE A 89 10.13 -8.06 12.09
N ASN A 90 9.90 -6.87 11.53
CA ASN A 90 10.31 -5.61 12.16
C ASN A 90 9.28 -5.07 13.18
N SER A 91 8.20 -5.80 13.44
CA SER A 91 7.11 -5.43 14.36
C SER A 91 6.42 -4.12 13.99
N PHE A 92 6.35 -3.77 12.71
CA PHE A 92 5.57 -2.65 12.20
C PHE A 92 4.11 -3.01 11.98
N LEU A 93 3.83 -4.30 11.80
CA LEU A 93 2.52 -4.85 11.50
C LEU A 93 2.16 -5.95 12.48
N ASP A 94 0.85 -6.08 12.76
CA ASP A 94 0.24 -7.19 13.48
C ASP A 94 -0.82 -7.88 12.62
N LYS A 95 -1.03 -9.17 12.88
CA LYS A 95 -2.15 -9.94 12.34
C LYS A 95 -3.30 -9.91 13.33
N VAL A 96 -4.49 -9.54 12.88
CA VAL A 96 -5.70 -9.55 13.70
C VAL A 96 -6.84 -10.24 12.97
N ILE A 97 -7.65 -11.01 13.69
CA ILE A 97 -8.86 -11.62 13.13
C ILE A 97 -10.04 -10.71 13.43
N VAL A 98 -10.76 -10.31 12.38
CA VAL A 98 -11.98 -9.50 12.47
C VAL A 98 -13.07 -10.22 11.70
N SER A 99 -14.15 -10.61 12.39
CA SER A 99 -15.28 -11.32 11.78
C SER A 99 -14.84 -12.53 10.94
N GLN A 100 -13.93 -13.35 11.48
CA GLN A 100 -13.34 -14.54 10.84
C GLN A 100 -12.44 -14.25 9.61
N THR A 101 -12.13 -12.98 9.33
CA THR A 101 -11.19 -12.59 8.27
C THR A 101 -9.88 -12.10 8.84
N LEU A 102 -8.77 -12.47 8.20
CA LEU A 102 -7.45 -11.95 8.54
C LEU A 102 -7.34 -10.49 8.06
N GLU A 103 -7.00 -9.61 8.98
CA GLU A 103 -6.63 -8.23 8.71
C GLU A 103 -5.21 -7.94 9.21
N ILE A 104 -4.60 -6.95 8.58
CA ILE A 104 -3.27 -6.46 8.90
C ILE A 104 -3.44 -5.11 9.58
N LYS A 105 -2.91 -4.98 10.78
CA LYS A 105 -2.98 -3.78 11.62
C LYS A 105 -1.61 -3.14 11.73
N ILE A 106 -1.55 -1.81 11.74
CA ILE A 106 -0.32 -1.09 12.08
C ILE A 106 -0.08 -1.12 13.59
N THR A 107 1.18 -1.32 14.01
CA THR A 107 1.60 -1.22 15.42
C THR A 107 1.98 0.22 15.77
N ALA A 108 2.22 0.50 17.06
CA ALA A 108 2.77 1.80 17.47
C ALA A 108 4.11 2.11 16.79
N LYS A 109 5.00 1.12 16.69
CA LYS A 109 6.28 1.22 15.98
C LYS A 109 6.09 1.50 14.48
N GLY A 110 5.09 0.88 13.85
CA GLY A 110 4.74 1.18 12.47
C GLY A 110 4.24 2.62 12.29
N GLU A 111 3.47 3.14 13.26
CA GLU A 111 3.01 4.52 13.25
C GLU A 111 4.14 5.53 13.40
N GLU A 112 5.14 5.24 14.24
CA GLU A 112 6.34 6.07 14.41
C GLU A 112 7.11 6.23 13.09
N ILE A 113 7.21 5.16 12.30
CA ILE A 113 7.81 5.21 10.96
C ILE A 113 7.02 6.16 10.06
N VAL A 114 5.70 6.00 9.98
CA VAL A 114 4.87 6.88 9.14
C VAL A 114 4.96 8.34 9.59
N ASN A 115 5.02 8.60 10.90
CA ASN A 115 5.16 9.95 11.43
C ASN A 115 6.53 10.55 11.06
N SER A 116 7.60 9.78 11.19
CA SER A 116 8.95 10.21 10.80
C SER A 116 9.02 10.56 9.31
N ILE A 117 8.39 9.75 8.46
CA ILE A 117 8.36 9.96 7.00
C ILE A 117 7.63 11.25 6.64
N ASN A 118 6.50 11.54 7.31
CA ASN A 118 5.81 12.82 7.14
C ASN A 118 6.66 13.99 7.64
N GLN A 119 7.36 13.83 8.76
CA GLN A 119 8.23 14.88 9.32
C GLN A 119 9.40 15.23 8.38
N PHE A 120 9.96 14.24 7.70
CA PHE A 120 11.06 14.42 6.74
C PHE A 120 10.59 14.66 5.30
N GLU A 121 9.27 14.80 5.08
CA GLU A 121 8.68 15.05 3.75
C GLU A 121 9.16 14.05 2.68
N LEU A 122 9.29 12.77 3.06
CA LEU A 122 9.72 11.71 2.16
C LEU A 122 8.49 11.10 1.46
N PHE A 123 8.60 10.85 0.15
CA PHE A 123 7.54 10.22 -0.67
C PHE A 123 6.21 11.00 -0.66
N THR A 124 6.30 12.33 -0.60
CA THR A 124 5.15 13.22 -0.43
C THR A 124 4.08 12.99 -1.47
N ASP A 125 4.43 12.83 -2.75
CA ASP A 125 3.46 12.65 -3.83
C ASP A 125 2.59 11.41 -3.62
N GLU A 126 3.19 10.26 -3.32
CA GLU A 126 2.45 9.02 -3.07
C GLU A 126 1.69 9.07 -1.75
N ILE A 127 2.27 9.65 -0.70
CA ILE A 127 1.61 9.75 0.61
C ILE A 127 0.39 10.66 0.52
N GLU A 128 0.46 11.79 -0.18
CA GLU A 128 -0.68 12.68 -0.37
C GLU A 128 -1.77 12.02 -1.23
N LYS A 129 -1.41 11.26 -2.27
CA LYS A 129 -2.37 10.44 -3.02
C LYS A 129 -3.09 9.44 -2.12
N ILE A 130 -2.38 8.75 -1.24
CA ILE A 130 -2.94 7.78 -0.28
C ILE A 130 -3.85 8.48 0.74
N LYS A 131 -3.40 9.60 1.32
CA LYS A 131 -4.21 10.40 2.25
C LYS A 131 -5.51 10.89 1.60
N ALA A 132 -5.42 11.34 0.35
CA ALA A 132 -6.56 11.87 -0.39
C ALA A 132 -7.64 10.82 -0.69
N LEU A 133 -7.28 9.53 -0.83
CA LEU A 133 -8.28 8.44 -0.91
C LEU A 133 -9.15 8.41 0.36
N GLY A 134 -8.50 8.54 1.53
CA GLY A 134 -9.14 8.41 2.83
C GLY A 134 -9.63 7.00 3.11
N ILE A 135 -10.43 6.84 4.18
CA ILE A 135 -10.92 5.52 4.61
C ILE A 135 -11.85 4.95 3.53
N ILE A 136 -11.57 3.73 3.08
CA ILE A 136 -12.40 3.02 2.10
C ILE A 136 -13.07 1.82 2.79
N PRO A 137 -14.40 1.85 3.01
CA PRO A 137 -15.09 0.74 3.65
C PRO A 137 -14.98 -0.55 2.85
N LYS A 138 -14.70 -1.67 3.53
CA LYS A 138 -14.60 -3.00 2.92
C LYS A 138 -15.80 -3.37 2.04
N ALA A 139 -17.01 -3.14 2.54
CA ALA A 139 -18.24 -3.41 1.80
C ALA A 139 -18.34 -2.61 0.50
N ARG A 140 -17.78 -1.39 0.47
CA ARG A 140 -17.75 -0.55 -0.72
C ARG A 140 -16.81 -1.14 -1.77
N LEU A 141 -15.60 -1.50 -1.37
CA LEU A 141 -14.64 -2.14 -2.28
C LEU A 141 -15.16 -3.47 -2.81
N HIS A 142 -15.65 -4.33 -1.91
CA HIS A 142 -16.18 -5.63 -2.30
C HIS A 142 -17.32 -5.51 -3.32
N ARG A 143 -18.25 -4.56 -3.11
CA ARG A 143 -19.33 -4.30 -4.08
C ARG A 143 -18.81 -3.79 -5.42
N ALA A 144 -17.83 -2.89 -5.41
CA ALA A 144 -17.26 -2.36 -6.65
C ALA A 144 -16.44 -3.44 -7.41
N ASN A 145 -15.77 -4.32 -6.68
CA ASN A 145 -14.98 -5.42 -7.22
C ASN A 145 -15.87 -6.52 -7.84
N ASN A 146 -17.07 -6.72 -7.31
CA ASN A 146 -18.04 -7.66 -7.89
C ASN A 146 -18.77 -7.11 -9.14
N ASN A 147 -18.54 -5.85 -9.50
CA ASN A 147 -19.17 -5.19 -10.65
C ASN A 147 -18.09 -4.60 -11.55
N TRP A 148 -17.34 -5.45 -12.25
CA TRP A 148 -16.34 -4.97 -13.20
C TRP A 148 -16.96 -4.37 -14.45
N THR A 149 -16.40 -3.24 -14.87
CA THR A 149 -16.67 -2.64 -16.18
C THR A 149 -15.35 -2.57 -16.94
N LEU A 150 -15.32 -3.13 -18.14
CA LEU A 150 -14.33 -2.75 -19.15
C LEU A 150 -14.71 -1.32 -19.53
N ILE A 151 -13.80 -0.36 -19.32
CA ILE A 151 -14.06 1.05 -19.72
C ILE A 151 -14.51 1.07 -21.19
#